data_AF-A0A0C9QZV1-F1
#
_entry.id   AF-A0A0C9QZV1-F1
#
_cell.length_a   1.000
_cell.length_b   1.000
_cell.length_c   1.000
_cell.angle_alpha   90.00
_cell.angle_beta   90.00
_cell.angle_gamma   90.00
#
_symmetry.space_group_name_H-M   'P 1'
#
loop_
_entity.id
_entity.type
_entity.pdbx_description
1 polymer ?
#
loop_
_entity_poly.entity_id
_entity_poly.type
_entity_poly.pdbx_seq_one_letter_code
_entity_poly.pdbx_strand_id
1 'polypeptide(L)'
;MADRLTQLQDTINQQAEHFCNSVGILQQYSTPSKFPGFDRVGTPQPHQTQEDYASLFATLIARCAKDIDTLIESLPSEESSQELQVASLSRLEQENIEAGEQLEEVVRQGESLLQRIQAALQDIAQSQLDMQNPITPGAVVLNTNLTANITTNVTPVQSFIKQENFANIGLSSTNHTHSASSPNSINQ
;
A
#
# COMPACT_ATOMS: atom_id res chain seq x y z
N MET A 1 4.54 -1.75 -3.94
CA MET A 1 4.64 -2.08 -2.50
C MET A 1 4.40 -3.57 -2.42
N ALA A 2 5.46 -4.37 -2.26
CA ALA A 2 5.36 -5.82 -2.29
C ALA A 2 4.86 -6.32 -0.94
N ASP A 3 3.87 -7.22 -0.95
CA ASP A 3 3.46 -7.97 0.23
C ASP A 3 4.63 -8.83 0.75
N ARG A 4 4.62 -9.16 2.04
CA ARG A 4 5.71 -9.93 2.67
C ARG A 4 5.91 -11.29 2.01
N LEU A 5 4.84 -11.92 1.51
CA LEU A 5 4.94 -13.17 0.78
C LEU A 5 5.60 -12.99 -0.60
N THR A 6 5.31 -11.90 -1.31
CA THR A 6 5.98 -11.56 -2.57
C THR A 6 7.47 -11.28 -2.33
N GLN A 7 7.79 -10.51 -1.29
CA GLN A 7 9.17 -10.23 -0.91
C GLN A 7 9.96 -11.50 -0.59
N LEU A 8 9.35 -12.43 0.17
CA LEU A 8 9.97 -13.72 0.48
C LEU A 8 10.27 -14.54 -0.78
N GLN A 9 9.33 -14.58 -1.73
CA GLN A 9 9.54 -15.26 -3.02
C GLN A 9 10.70 -14.64 -3.80
N ASP A 10 10.78 -13.31 -3.87
CA ASP A 10 11.86 -12.61 -4.56
C ASP A 10 13.23 -12.89 -3.90
N THR A 11 13.29 -12.90 -2.57
CA THR A 11 14.53 -13.21 -1.84
C THR A 11 14.96 -14.68 -2.03
N ILE A 12 14.02 -15.63 -2.07
CA ILE A 12 14.33 -17.05 -2.38
C ILE A 12 14.86 -17.19 -3.81
N ASN A 13 14.28 -16.48 -4.77
CA ASN A 13 14.79 -16.48 -6.15
C ASN A 13 16.20 -15.91 -6.22
N GLN A 14 16.46 -14.79 -5.53
CA GLN A 14 17.80 -14.21 -5.42
C GLN A 14 18.81 -15.16 -4.76
N GLN A 15 18.39 -15.91 -3.74
CA GLN A 15 19.22 -16.93 -3.11
C GLN A 15 19.61 -18.04 -4.10
N ALA A 16 18.68 -18.47 -4.95
CA ALA A 16 18.94 -19.46 -6.00
C ALA A 16 19.90 -18.92 -7.06
N GLU A 17 19.77 -17.65 -7.45
CA GLU A 17 20.72 -16.99 -8.35
C GLU A 17 22.13 -16.94 -7.75
N HIS A 18 22.27 -16.61 -6.47
CA HIS A 18 23.58 -16.64 -5.79
C HIS A 18 24.21 -18.04 -5.83
N PHE A 19 23.44 -19.10 -5.59
CA PHE A 19 23.94 -20.47 -5.74
C PHE A 19 24.39 -20.77 -7.17
N CYS A 20 23.56 -20.50 -8.17
CA CYS A 20 23.87 -20.79 -9.57
C CYS A 20 25.11 -20.03 -10.05
N ASN A 21 25.19 -18.73 -9.75
CA ASN A 21 26.31 -17.87 -10.11
C ASN A 21 27.60 -18.30 -9.40
N SER A 22 27.51 -18.66 -8.11
CA SER A 22 28.68 -19.14 -7.35
C SER A 22 29.27 -20.42 -7.96
N VAL A 23 28.43 -21.39 -8.32
CA VAL A 23 28.87 -22.65 -8.93
C VAL A 23 29.50 -22.40 -10.29
N GLY A 24 28.90 -21.55 -11.13
CA GLY A 24 29.43 -21.18 -12.44
C GLY A 24 30.82 -20.56 -12.35
N ILE A 25 31.00 -19.59 -11.45
CA ILE A 25 32.30 -18.94 -11.22
C ILE A 25 33.33 -19.92 -10.65
N LEU A 26 32.96 -20.74 -9.65
CA LEU A 26 33.86 -21.73 -9.08
C LEU A 26 34.35 -22.75 -10.12
N GLN A 27 33.48 -23.18 -11.04
CA GLN A 27 33.84 -24.08 -12.13
C GLN A 27 34.76 -23.39 -13.14
N GLN A 28 34.48 -22.15 -13.52
CA GLN A 28 35.26 -21.38 -14.49
C GLN A 28 36.71 -21.17 -14.02
N TYR A 29 36.92 -20.92 -12.73
CA TYR A 29 38.25 -20.71 -12.14
C TYR A 29 38.84 -21.97 -11.49
N SER A 30 38.18 -23.13 -11.61
CA SER A 30 38.70 -24.38 -11.06
C SER A 30 39.98 -24.80 -11.80
N THR A 31 41.01 -25.18 -11.03
CA THR A 31 42.22 -25.79 -11.60
C THR A 31 42.07 -27.31 -11.61
N PRO A 32 42.43 -28.00 -12.71
CA PRO A 32 42.39 -29.45 -12.75
C PRO A 32 43.27 -30.06 -11.66
N SER A 33 42.72 -31.00 -10.87
CA SER A 33 43.51 -31.74 -9.89
C SER A 33 44.57 -32.60 -10.58
N LYS A 34 45.80 -32.55 -10.06
CA LYS A 34 46.90 -33.40 -10.54
C LYS A 34 46.87 -34.72 -9.77
N PHE A 35 46.73 -35.83 -10.50
CA PHE A 35 46.88 -37.17 -9.94
C PHE A 35 48.33 -37.65 -10.12
N PRO A 36 48.90 -38.40 -9.16
CA PRO A 36 50.22 -39.00 -9.33
C PRO A 36 50.26 -39.89 -10.60
N GLY A 37 51.16 -39.58 -11.54
CA GLY A 37 51.31 -40.31 -12.81
C GLY A 37 50.52 -39.77 -14.00
N PHE A 38 49.78 -38.65 -13.86
CA PHE A 38 49.03 -38.03 -14.97
C PHE A 38 49.44 -36.55 -15.15
N ASP A 39 50.72 -36.31 -15.48
CA ASP A 39 51.21 -34.97 -15.87
C ASP A 39 50.83 -34.68 -17.32
N ARG A 40 49.56 -34.35 -17.56
CA ARG A 40 49.22 -33.61 -18.78
C ARG A 40 49.77 -32.21 -18.62
N VAL A 41 50.82 -31.91 -19.39
CA VAL A 41 51.44 -30.59 -19.55
C VAL A 41 50.41 -29.64 -20.20
N GLY A 42 49.46 -29.15 -19.41
CA GLY A 42 48.63 -28.01 -19.77
C GLY A 42 49.40 -26.74 -19.44
N THR A 43 49.55 -25.85 -20.42
CA THR A 43 50.20 -24.54 -20.25
C THR A 43 49.60 -23.80 -19.04
N PRO A 44 50.42 -23.28 -18.11
CA PRO A 44 49.91 -22.51 -16.98
C PRO A 44 49.26 -21.22 -17.52
N GLN A 45 47.93 -21.17 -17.48
CA GLN A 45 47.19 -19.94 -17.77
C GLN A 45 47.52 -18.94 -16.64
N PRO A 46 47.78 -17.66 -16.95
CA PRO A 46 48.16 -16.67 -15.95
C PRO A 46 47.09 -16.62 -14.86
N HIS A 47 47.52 -16.80 -13.61
CA HIS A 47 46.68 -16.59 -12.43
C HIS A 47 46.30 -15.11 -12.42
N GLN A 48 45.15 -14.79 -13.03
CA GLN A 48 44.48 -13.54 -12.73
C GLN A 48 44.17 -13.57 -11.23
N THR A 49 44.47 -12.46 -10.56
CA THR A 49 44.26 -12.25 -9.13
C THR A 49 42.89 -12.82 -8.77
N GLN A 50 42.92 -13.96 -8.09
CA GLN A 50 41.72 -14.64 -7.63
C GLN A 50 41.12 -13.71 -6.58
N GLU A 51 40.26 -12.78 -7.00
CA GLU A 51 39.31 -12.19 -6.07
C GLU A 51 38.63 -13.38 -5.38
N ASP A 52 38.52 -13.32 -4.06
CA ASP A 52 38.02 -14.43 -3.27
C ASP A 52 36.50 -14.57 -3.47
N TYR A 53 36.10 -14.94 -4.69
CA TYR A 53 34.72 -15.11 -5.12
C TYR A 53 34.04 -16.17 -4.25
N ALA A 54 34.79 -17.15 -3.75
CA ALA A 54 34.29 -18.13 -2.80
C ALA A 54 33.80 -17.46 -1.51
N SER A 55 34.60 -16.59 -0.89
CA SER A 55 34.16 -15.86 0.31
C SER A 55 33.10 -14.81 0.02
N LEU A 56 33.14 -14.14 -1.13
CA LEU A 56 32.10 -13.20 -1.55
C LEU A 56 30.73 -13.90 -1.68
N PHE A 57 30.65 -14.99 -2.46
CA PHE A 57 29.40 -15.73 -2.62
C PHE A 57 28.96 -16.39 -1.32
N ALA A 58 29.88 -16.91 -0.50
CA ALA A 58 29.54 -17.42 0.83
C ALA A 58 28.89 -16.34 1.71
N THR A 59 29.40 -15.11 1.67
CA THR A 59 28.84 -13.97 2.40
C THR A 59 27.46 -13.58 1.86
N LEU A 60 27.29 -13.51 0.54
CA LEU A 60 26.00 -13.20 -0.09
C LEU A 60 24.94 -14.25 0.24
N ILE A 61 25.30 -15.54 0.15
CA ILE A 61 24.42 -16.67 0.47
C ILE A 61 24.04 -16.64 1.96
N ALA A 62 25.01 -16.49 2.87
CA ALA A 62 24.73 -16.48 4.30
C ALA A 62 23.83 -15.29 4.71
N ARG A 63 24.08 -14.12 4.13
CA ARG A 63 23.25 -12.94 4.37
C ARG A 63 21.84 -13.13 3.83
N CYS A 64 21.70 -13.56 2.58
CA CYS A 64 20.39 -13.76 1.95
C CYS A 64 19.57 -14.82 2.69
N ALA A 65 20.21 -15.92 3.15
CA ALA A 65 19.57 -16.90 4.01
C ALA A 65 19.08 -16.29 5.34
N LYS A 66 19.87 -15.41 5.96
CA LYS A 66 19.41 -14.71 7.18
C LYS A 66 18.26 -13.76 6.90
N ASP A 67 18.28 -13.06 5.76
CA ASP A 67 17.19 -12.20 5.33
C ASP A 67 15.89 -13.01 5.13
N ILE A 68 15.99 -14.22 4.54
CA ILE A 68 14.87 -15.18 4.44
C ILE A 68 14.31 -15.54 5.82
N ASP A 69 15.17 -15.91 6.78
CA ASP A 69 14.72 -16.24 8.14
C ASP A 69 13.95 -15.06 8.77
N THR A 70 14.48 -13.84 8.65
CA THR A 70 13.81 -12.65 9.21
C THR A 70 12.48 -12.35 8.52
N LEU A 71 12.37 -12.64 7.22
CA LEU A 71 11.11 -12.48 6.49
C LEU A 71 10.08 -13.50 6.97
N ILE A 72 10.47 -14.75 7.19
CA ILE A 72 9.60 -15.80 7.75
C ILE A 72 9.12 -15.42 9.15
N GLU A 73 10.02 -14.95 10.02
CA GLU A 73 9.66 -14.48 11.38
C GLU A 73 8.73 -13.26 11.35
N SER A 74 8.76 -12.47 10.28
CA SER A 74 7.89 -11.29 10.11
C SER A 74 6.53 -11.59 9.48
N LEU A 75 6.27 -12.83 9.08
CA LEU A 75 4.97 -13.21 8.54
C LEU A 75 3.90 -13.12 9.64
N PRO A 76 2.68 -12.67 9.30
CA PRO A 76 1.57 -12.69 10.25
C PRO A 76 1.33 -14.11 10.77
N SER A 77 1.02 -14.23 12.06
CA SER A 77 0.93 -15.50 12.78
C SER A 77 -0.10 -16.46 12.16
N GLU A 78 0.32 -17.70 11.92
CA GLU A 78 -0.51 -18.79 11.36
C GLU A 78 -1.60 -19.28 12.34
N GLU A 79 -1.53 -18.90 13.61
CA GLU A 79 -2.47 -19.31 14.68
C GLU A 79 -3.82 -18.57 14.62
N SER A 80 -3.98 -17.62 13.71
CA SER A 80 -5.29 -17.03 13.44
C SER A 80 -6.12 -18.02 12.64
N SER A 81 -6.86 -18.89 13.33
CA SER A 81 -7.88 -19.71 12.69
C SER A 81 -8.79 -18.82 11.84
N GLN A 82 -9.23 -19.31 10.69
CA GLN A 82 -10.09 -18.54 9.78
C GLN A 82 -11.31 -17.93 10.51
N GLU A 83 -11.82 -18.62 11.52
CA GLU A 83 -12.90 -18.16 12.38
C GLU A 83 -12.52 -16.95 13.25
N LEU A 84 -11.34 -16.96 13.90
CA LEU A 84 -10.83 -15.81 14.67
C LEU A 84 -10.54 -14.60 13.77
N GLN A 85 -10.08 -14.86 12.55
CA GLN A 85 -9.86 -13.84 11.52
C GLN A 85 -11.18 -13.16 11.11
N VAL A 86 -12.22 -13.95 10.83
CA VAL A 86 -13.56 -13.43 10.51
C VAL A 86 -14.15 -12.65 11.68
N ALA A 87 -14.04 -13.16 12.91
CA ALA A 87 -14.52 -12.45 14.10
C ALA A 87 -13.78 -11.12 14.32
N SER A 88 -12.47 -11.09 14.06
CA SER A 88 -11.67 -9.86 14.13
C SER A 88 -12.08 -8.85 13.06
N LEU A 89 -12.37 -9.30 11.85
CA LEU A 89 -12.89 -8.44 10.77
C LEU A 89 -14.26 -7.87 11.11
N SER A 90 -15.21 -8.68 11.56
CA SER A 90 -16.53 -8.17 11.98
C SER A 90 -16.43 -7.14 13.11
N ARG A 91 -15.51 -7.36 14.05
CA ARG A 91 -15.24 -6.38 15.12
C ARG A 91 -14.67 -5.08 14.56
N LEU A 92 -13.67 -5.15 13.67
CA LEU A 92 -13.08 -3.97 13.06
C LEU A 92 -14.09 -3.19 12.20
N GLU A 93 -14.99 -3.89 11.50
CA GLU A 93 -16.08 -3.25 10.76
C GLU A 93 -17.02 -2.50 11.71
N GLN A 94 -17.39 -3.11 12.84
CA GLN A 94 -18.24 -2.46 13.85
C GLN A 94 -17.55 -1.21 14.45
N GLU A 95 -16.27 -1.32 14.81
CA GLU A 95 -15.47 -0.19 15.31
C GLU A 95 -15.35 0.92 14.25
N ASN A 96 -15.25 0.55 12.97
CA ASN A 96 -15.19 1.52 11.86
C ASN A 96 -16.52 2.27 11.67
N ILE A 97 -17.66 1.56 11.75
CA ILE A 97 -18.99 2.17 11.69
C ILE A 97 -19.17 3.15 12.85
N GLU A 98 -18.85 2.74 14.08
CA GLU A 98 -18.98 3.60 15.26
C GLU A 98 -18.09 4.84 15.16
N ALA A 99 -16.84 4.68 14.71
CA ALA A 99 -15.95 5.82 14.48
C ALA A 99 -16.48 6.76 13.38
N GLY A 100 -17.13 6.22 12.34
CA GLY A 100 -17.81 6.98 11.30
C GLY A 100 -18.98 7.81 11.82
N GLU A 101 -19.84 7.20 12.65
CA GLU A 101 -20.97 7.91 13.29
C GLU A 101 -20.49 9.04 14.21
N GLN A 102 -19.45 8.78 15.01
CA GLN A 102 -18.85 9.80 15.87
C GLN A 102 -18.27 10.96 15.04
N LEU A 103 -17.62 10.64 13.91
CA LEU A 103 -17.10 11.65 13.00
C LEU A 103 -18.22 12.48 12.38
N GLU A 104 -19.32 11.85 11.94
CA GLU A 104 -20.48 12.55 11.37
C GLU A 104 -21.09 13.53 12.38
N GLU A 105 -21.25 13.11 13.64
CA GLU A 105 -21.79 13.98 14.68
C GLU A 105 -20.89 15.18 14.96
N VAL A 106 -19.56 14.98 15.04
CA VAL A 106 -18.60 16.06 15.23
C VAL A 106 -18.61 17.03 14.03
N VAL A 107 -18.69 16.52 12.81
CA VAL A 107 -18.80 17.35 11.60
C VAL A 107 -20.08 18.17 11.63
N ARG A 108 -21.23 17.55 11.96
CA ARG A 108 -22.53 18.24 12.07
C ARG A 108 -22.50 19.37 13.10
N GLN A 109 -21.90 19.13 14.26
CA GLN A 109 -21.72 20.17 15.29
C GLN A 109 -20.79 21.30 14.78
N GLY A 110 -19.71 20.95 14.10
CA GLY A 110 -18.78 21.89 13.49
C GLY A 110 -19.46 22.79 12.43
N GLU A 111 -20.28 22.22 11.56
CA GLU A 111 -21.05 22.95 10.54
C GLU A 111 -22.07 23.91 11.18
N SER A 112 -22.80 23.45 12.20
CA SER A 112 -23.73 24.29 12.94
C SER A 112 -23.03 25.48 13.60
N LEU A 113 -21.87 25.26 14.21
CA LEU A 113 -21.07 26.32 14.80
C LEU A 113 -20.58 27.31 13.74
N LEU A 114 -20.10 26.81 12.60
CA LEU A 114 -19.66 27.64 11.48
C LEU A 114 -20.79 28.54 10.97
N GLN A 115 -22.00 27.99 10.82
CA GLN A 115 -23.17 28.74 10.38
C GLN A 115 -23.54 29.87 11.36
N ARG A 116 -23.43 29.61 12.67
CA ARG A 116 -23.66 30.64 13.70
C ARG A 116 -22.61 31.75 13.65
N ILE A 117 -21.34 31.41 13.41
CA ILE A 117 -20.26 32.39 13.23
C ILE A 117 -20.53 33.23 11.99
N GLN A 118 -20.92 32.61 10.87
CA GLN A 118 -21.27 33.32 9.64
C GLN A 118 -22.44 34.29 9.84
N ALA A 119 -23.50 33.87 10.56
CA ALA A 119 -24.63 34.73 10.88
C ALA A 119 -24.20 35.94 11.74
N ALA A 120 -23.41 35.71 12.79
CA ALA A 120 -22.91 36.79 13.64
C ALA A 120 -22.02 37.78 12.86
N LEU A 121 -21.17 37.28 11.95
CA LEU A 121 -20.36 38.14 11.08
C LEU A 121 -21.22 38.95 10.12
N GLN A 122 -22.29 38.36 9.58
CA GLN A 122 -23.26 39.06 8.71
C GLN A 122 -23.99 40.18 9.47
N ASP A 123 -24.43 39.91 10.70
CA ASP A 123 -25.12 40.91 11.55
C ASP A 123 -24.19 42.07 11.92
N ILE A 124 -22.92 41.78 12.21
CA ILE A 124 -21.88 42.80 12.46
C ILE A 124 -21.66 43.65 11.21
N ALA A 125 -21.53 43.02 10.04
CA ALA A 125 -21.35 43.73 8.78
C ALA A 125 -22.56 44.63 8.46
N GLN A 126 -23.78 44.14 8.66
CA GLN A 126 -25.00 44.90 8.44
C GLN A 126 -25.14 46.07 9.42
N SER A 127 -24.87 45.85 10.71
CA SER A 127 -24.89 46.92 11.72
C SER A 127 -23.88 48.02 11.41
N GLN A 128 -22.71 47.67 10.88
CA GLN A 128 -21.70 48.66 10.45
C GLN A 128 -22.14 49.46 9.22
N LEU A 129 -22.90 48.85 8.29
CA LEU A 129 -23.50 49.54 7.16
C LEU A 129 -24.64 50.47 7.59
N ASP A 130 -25.54 50.01 8.46
CA ASP A 130 -26.67 50.79 8.95
C ASP A 130 -26.22 52.02 9.77
N MET A 131 -25.18 51.87 10.60
CA MET A 131 -24.56 53.01 11.31
C MET A 131 -23.91 54.03 10.37
N GLN A 132 -23.43 53.60 9.20
CA GLN A 132 -22.88 54.49 8.18
C GLN A 132 -23.95 55.16 7.31
N ASN A 133 -25.21 54.71 7.39
CA ASN A 133 -26.32 55.25 6.63
C ASN A 133 -27.43 55.80 7.55
N PRO A 134 -27.17 56.86 8.34
CA PRO A 134 -28.26 57.55 9.02
C PRO A 134 -29.17 58.15 7.95
N ILE A 135 -30.43 57.72 7.93
CA ILE A 135 -31.52 58.41 7.24
C ILE A 135 -31.66 59.77 7.92
N THR A 136 -30.92 60.76 7.43
CA THR A 136 -31.11 62.17 7.73
C THR A 136 -31.98 62.73 6.61
N PRO A 137 -33.25 63.09 6.86
CA PRO A 137 -34.01 63.89 5.91
C PRO A 137 -33.42 65.32 5.92
N GLY A 138 -32.33 65.52 5.17
CA GLY A 138 -31.72 66.82 4.94
C GLY A 138 -30.21 66.86 5.18
N ALA A 139 -29.44 66.83 4.08
CA ALA A 139 -28.02 67.22 3.94
C ALA A 139 -27.00 66.30 4.68
N VAL A 140 -25.80 65.95 4.21
CA VAL A 140 -24.82 66.53 3.27
C VAL A 140 -24.04 65.37 2.64
N VAL A 141 -23.63 65.54 1.38
CA VAL A 141 -22.72 64.66 0.63
C VAL A 141 -21.36 64.54 1.34
N LEU A 142 -20.94 63.32 1.69
CA LEU A 142 -19.52 62.98 1.89
C LEU A 142 -19.19 61.68 1.15
N ASN A 143 -18.54 61.87 0.01
CA ASN A 143 -17.86 60.85 -0.76
C ASN A 143 -16.81 60.14 0.11
N THR A 144 -16.99 58.83 0.31
CA THR A 144 -15.86 57.97 0.67
C THR A 144 -15.92 56.72 -0.19
N ASN A 145 -15.05 56.68 -1.20
CA ASN A 145 -14.73 55.47 -1.94
C ASN A 145 -14.16 54.43 -0.96
N LEU A 146 -14.90 53.36 -0.71
CA LEU A 146 -14.30 52.11 -0.24
C LEU A 146 -14.85 50.95 -1.06
N THR A 147 -14.17 50.68 -2.16
CA THR A 147 -14.24 49.41 -2.89
C THR A 147 -13.81 48.28 -1.95
N ALA A 148 -14.78 47.61 -1.33
CA ALA A 148 -14.57 46.28 -0.75
C ALA A 148 -15.13 45.25 -1.74
N ASN A 149 -14.32 44.88 -2.71
CA ASN A 149 -14.58 43.70 -3.54
C ASN A 149 -14.33 42.45 -2.70
N ILE A 150 -15.36 41.94 -2.03
CA ILE A 150 -15.34 40.58 -1.50
C ILE A 150 -16.02 39.69 -2.55
N THR A 151 -15.22 39.24 -3.51
CA THR A 151 -15.58 38.11 -4.38
C THR A 151 -15.47 36.83 -3.54
N THR A 152 -16.58 36.39 -2.93
CA THR A 152 -16.68 35.02 -2.39
C THR A 152 -17.04 34.08 -3.54
N ASN A 153 -16.03 33.66 -4.30
CA ASN A 153 -16.13 32.44 -5.10
C ASN A 153 -16.16 31.25 -4.13
N VAL A 154 -17.34 30.95 -3.59
CA VAL A 154 -17.60 29.65 -2.97
C VAL A 154 -18.28 28.82 -4.03
N THR A 155 -17.50 28.03 -4.76
CA THR A 155 -18.01 26.92 -5.53
C THR A 155 -18.88 26.08 -4.58
N PRO A 156 -20.15 25.80 -4.88
CA PRO A 156 -20.88 24.81 -4.11
C PRO A 156 -20.11 23.51 -4.26
N VAL A 157 -19.66 22.93 -3.15
CA VAL A 157 -19.22 21.53 -3.13
C VAL A 157 -20.47 20.72 -3.47
N GLN A 158 -20.67 20.47 -4.77
CA GLN A 158 -21.57 19.44 -5.22
C GLN A 158 -21.09 18.15 -4.57
N SER A 159 -21.95 17.60 -3.73
CA SER A 159 -21.92 16.24 -3.23
C SER A 159 -21.85 15.27 -4.41
N PHE A 160 -20.64 14.96 -4.86
CA PHE A 160 -20.39 13.79 -5.69
C PHE A 160 -20.16 12.57 -4.80
N ILE A 161 -21.23 12.12 -4.13
CA ILE A 161 -21.34 10.70 -3.83
C ILE A 161 -22.02 10.10 -5.06
N LYS A 162 -21.19 9.54 -5.96
CA LYS A 162 -21.66 8.60 -6.96
C LYS A 162 -22.35 7.47 -6.20
N GLN A 163 -23.65 7.35 -6.42
CA GLN A 163 -24.43 6.15 -6.17
C GLN A 163 -23.82 5.03 -7.04
N GLU A 164 -22.87 4.28 -6.51
CA GLU A 164 -22.49 3.01 -7.11
C GLU A 164 -23.58 1.98 -6.80
N ASN A 165 -24.36 1.75 -7.85
CA ASN A 165 -25.35 0.70 -7.97
C ASN A 165 -24.64 -0.66 -8.03
N PHE A 166 -24.39 -1.30 -6.89
CA PHE A 166 -24.04 -2.73 -6.85
C PHE A 166 -25.30 -3.58 -6.77
N ALA A 167 -26.08 -3.54 -7.85
CA ALA A 167 -26.97 -4.64 -8.17
C ALA A 167 -26.20 -5.63 -9.06
N ASN A 168 -26.25 -6.91 -8.67
CA ASN A 168 -25.99 -8.10 -9.48
C ASN A 168 -24.57 -8.71 -9.42
N ILE A 169 -24.28 -9.42 -8.31
CA ILE A 169 -23.54 -10.68 -8.41
C ILE A 169 -24.56 -11.78 -8.12
N GLY A 170 -25.07 -12.37 -9.21
CA GLY A 170 -25.98 -13.50 -9.14
C GLY A 170 -25.30 -14.69 -8.47
N LEU A 171 -25.94 -15.18 -7.40
CA LEU A 171 -25.83 -16.56 -7.00
C LEU A 171 -26.39 -17.44 -8.13
N SER A 172 -25.52 -18.08 -8.91
CA SER A 172 -25.88 -19.29 -9.63
C SER A 172 -25.34 -20.49 -8.88
N SER A 173 -26.18 -21.02 -7.98
CA SER A 173 -26.14 -22.43 -7.59
C SER A 173 -26.16 -23.29 -8.85
N THR A 174 -25.12 -24.09 -9.06
CA THR A 174 -25.23 -25.29 -9.90
C THR A 174 -24.79 -26.47 -9.05
N ASN A 175 -25.79 -27.17 -8.50
CA ASN A 175 -25.67 -28.56 -8.12
C ASN A 175 -25.24 -29.37 -9.35
N HIS A 176 -24.11 -30.06 -9.29
CA HIS A 176 -23.98 -31.32 -10.02
C HIS A 176 -23.17 -32.34 -9.22
N THR A 177 -23.89 -33.39 -8.88
CA THR A 177 -23.52 -34.65 -8.25
C THR A 177 -22.54 -35.47 -9.08
N HIS A 178 -21.62 -36.15 -8.39
CA HIS A 178 -21.02 -37.46 -8.67
C HIS A 178 -21.01 -38.00 -10.11
N SER A 179 -19.80 -38.27 -10.63
CA SER A 179 -19.47 -39.60 -11.19
C SER A 179 -17.97 -39.78 -11.35
N ALA A 180 -17.48 -40.88 -10.80
CA ALA A 180 -16.11 -41.37 -10.87
C ALA A 180 -15.75 -41.87 -12.28
N SER A 181 -14.51 -41.65 -12.70
CA SER A 181 -13.84 -42.52 -13.68
C SER A 181 -12.34 -42.24 -13.71
N SER A 182 -11.57 -43.21 -13.24
CA SER A 182 -10.12 -43.34 -13.41
C SER A 182 -9.71 -43.36 -14.91
N PRO A 183 -8.43 -43.17 -15.21
CA PRO A 183 -7.82 -44.02 -16.24
C PRO A 183 -6.62 -44.79 -15.69
N ASN A 184 -6.74 -46.11 -15.81
CA ASN A 184 -5.65 -47.07 -15.76
C ASN A 184 -4.68 -46.85 -16.94
N SER A 185 -3.42 -47.15 -16.65
CA SER A 185 -2.37 -47.78 -17.46
C SER A 185 -2.66 -48.25 -18.90
N ILE A 186 -1.56 -48.21 -19.69
CA ILE A 186 -1.16 -49.14 -20.77
C ILE A 186 -1.70 -48.86 -22.20
N ASN A 187 -0.75 -48.57 -23.11
CA ASN A 187 -0.45 -49.27 -24.38
C ASN A 187 -0.19 -48.33 -25.58
N GLN A 188 1.09 -48.04 -25.88
CA GLN A 188 1.81 -48.47 -27.10
C GLN A 188 3.22 -47.88 -27.12
#